data_AF-A0AAE0J1T7-F1
#
_entry.id   AF-A0AAE0J1T7-F1
#
_cell.length_a   1.000
_cell.length_b   1.000
_cell.length_c   1.000
_cell.angle_alpha   90.00
_cell.angle_beta   90.00
_cell.angle_gamma   90.00
#
_symmetry.space_group_name_H-M   'P 1'
#
loop_
_entity.id
_entity.type
_entity.pdbx_description
1 polymer ?
#
loop_
_entity_poly.entity_id
_entity_poly.type
_entity_poly.pdbx_seq_one_letter_code
_entity_poly.pdbx_strand_id
1 'polypeptide(L)'
;MSVSPTIGLARLSLECISTTTQAQGTMQSSLPKTSPILGLAKDSDESDWDGDDEQTRDVISSPTGLKYNISRLSRKNRRIVRELFNDDADQNPPQISLEVCGIKRENAQEDGIFYAFQMHEIVPCSVRIGSRNSTRFSMPRCECPDARYQDQRPCKHIIWLLDRISKQALFDHDPDSALTLTDLGFPEELSDPFQSISEIRLDVIADSLHCDTSPPNHDTAPPSYARVKEAREMVAAVAGVQLPELGGWRRDLEAAYNSATLIHRGDLAATLFSLILASHSLAGWVRRKLNPSDPAVDPFRSLQQRVSRIIAELDDYSHSLEHPSSIATRREDGKEAEGPRSVMWAATQIQHCVMCIKKLVSRSISPLADWERASAARALVGILKDVANHNIESHPGSTVDERNLYMRLVGNRDSGFILSALDTLIDQSQFIEELEDIMELLGRFGAPASYAANMRSLITRMRSYKSEGSVNTSVAQRAETPPLQASTLTVPGTDQQPEPTPGPEAPHTASAPGDGQFLTPEVPASATGRGRGGRGRGGGRGGGSRGSGAGSKRSVSGSQDRGRGSKRAR
;
A
#
# COMPACT_ATOMS: atom_id res chain seq x y z
N MET A 1 14.01 20.86 -42.40
CA MET A 1 15.32 20.17 -42.44
C MET A 1 16.02 20.46 -41.12
N SER A 2 15.84 19.65 -40.07
CA SER A 2 16.50 18.37 -39.78
C SER A 2 18.01 18.52 -39.55
N VAL A 3 18.45 18.44 -38.29
CA VAL A 3 19.28 17.32 -37.80
C VAL A 3 19.18 17.23 -36.26
N SER A 4 18.86 16.03 -35.76
CA SER A 4 18.95 15.60 -34.36
C SER A 4 20.39 15.18 -34.01
N PRO A 5 20.78 15.10 -32.72
CA PRO A 5 21.82 14.19 -32.29
C PRO A 5 21.23 12.94 -31.60
N THR A 6 21.90 11.83 -31.90
CA THR A 6 21.53 10.43 -31.71
C THR A 6 21.75 9.90 -30.30
N ILE A 7 20.85 8.98 -29.94
CA ILE A 7 20.96 7.96 -28.91
C ILE A 7 22.17 7.07 -29.21
N GLY A 8 22.97 6.79 -28.19
CA GLY A 8 23.99 5.75 -28.23
C GLY A 8 24.94 5.87 -27.06
N LEU A 9 24.73 5.04 -26.03
CA LEU A 9 25.75 4.42 -25.16
C LEU A 9 25.04 3.71 -23.99
N ALA A 10 24.52 2.52 -24.28
CA ALA A 10 24.15 1.55 -23.25
C ALA A 10 24.59 0.17 -23.75
N ARG A 11 25.85 -0.18 -23.47
CA ARG A 11 26.38 -1.55 -23.44
C ARG A 11 27.86 -1.52 -23.05
N LEU A 12 28.13 -1.69 -21.77
CA LEU A 12 29.42 -2.20 -21.31
C LEU A 12 29.13 -3.52 -20.60
N SER A 13 29.33 -4.60 -21.34
CA SER A 13 29.42 -5.97 -20.83
C SER A 13 30.65 -6.06 -19.92
N LEU A 14 30.48 -6.55 -18.70
CA LEU A 14 31.59 -7.10 -17.92
C LEU A 14 31.55 -8.62 -18.10
N GLU A 15 32.47 -9.13 -18.90
CA GLU A 15 32.74 -10.55 -19.07
C GLU A 15 33.32 -11.13 -17.76
N CYS A 16 32.61 -12.11 -17.21
CA CYS A 16 33.14 -13.03 -16.22
C CYS A 16 34.03 -14.07 -16.92
N ILE A 17 35.30 -14.14 -16.55
CA ILE A 17 36.19 -15.26 -16.88
C ILE A 17 35.93 -16.34 -15.83
N SER A 18 35.26 -17.43 -16.22
CA SER A 18 35.18 -18.66 -15.43
C SER A 18 35.92 -19.76 -16.18
N THR A 19 36.98 -20.27 -15.57
CA THR A 19 37.81 -21.37 -16.08
C THR A 19 37.06 -22.69 -15.99
N THR A 20 36.90 -23.33 -17.15
CA THR A 20 36.30 -24.65 -17.35
C THR A 20 37.30 -25.77 -17.03
N THR A 21 36.90 -26.72 -16.19
CA THR A 21 37.55 -28.03 -16.04
C THR A 21 36.73 -29.09 -16.78
N GLN A 22 37.40 -29.85 -17.65
CA GLN A 22 36.86 -30.93 -18.47
C GLN A 22 36.39 -32.15 -17.66
N ALA A 23 35.37 -32.85 -18.15
CA ALA A 23 35.33 -34.31 -18.17
C ALA A 23 34.43 -34.82 -19.32
N GLN A 24 34.95 -35.81 -20.06
CA GLN A 24 34.47 -36.37 -21.32
C GLN A 24 33.41 -37.47 -21.14
N GLY A 25 32.69 -37.78 -22.23
CA GLY A 25 31.89 -39.01 -22.39
C GLY A 25 30.88 -38.93 -23.55
N THR A 26 31.29 -38.97 -24.83
CA THR A 26 31.36 -40.19 -25.70
C THR A 26 30.06 -40.47 -26.50
N MET A 27 30.15 -40.22 -27.82
CA MET A 27 29.58 -40.95 -28.99
C MET A 27 28.05 -41.10 -29.14
N GLN A 28 27.40 -41.11 -30.32
CA GLN A 28 27.72 -41.36 -31.74
C GLN A 28 26.45 -40.93 -32.53
N SER A 29 26.49 -40.21 -33.66
CA SER A 29 26.37 -40.73 -35.06
C SER A 29 25.65 -39.64 -35.88
N SER A 30 26.31 -38.91 -36.80
CA SER A 30 26.41 -39.15 -38.27
C SER A 30 25.06 -39.06 -39.02
N LEU A 31 24.86 -38.40 -40.18
CA LEU A 31 25.65 -37.66 -41.19
C LEU A 31 24.62 -37.01 -42.19
N PRO A 32 24.98 -36.31 -43.30
CA PRO A 32 24.43 -34.99 -43.66
C PRO A 32 23.90 -34.90 -45.13
N LYS A 33 23.54 -33.70 -45.61
CA LYS A 33 23.72 -33.26 -47.03
C LYS A 33 23.50 -31.73 -47.18
N THR A 34 24.57 -30.92 -47.25
CA THR A 34 25.14 -30.25 -48.46
C THR A 34 24.21 -29.33 -49.28
N SER A 35 24.25 -28.04 -48.93
CA SER A 35 24.56 -26.79 -49.70
C SER A 35 24.39 -26.71 -51.24
N PRO A 36 24.62 -25.52 -51.84
CA PRO A 36 23.75 -24.34 -52.02
C PRO A 36 23.53 -24.05 -53.54
N ILE A 37 22.78 -23.01 -53.94
CA ILE A 37 23.04 -22.21 -55.16
C ILE A 37 22.11 -20.98 -55.21
N LEU A 38 22.72 -19.84 -55.57
CA LEU A 38 22.15 -18.50 -55.78
C LEU A 38 21.22 -18.41 -57.01
N GLY A 39 20.27 -17.48 -56.96
CA GLY A 39 19.63 -16.91 -58.15
C GLY A 39 18.53 -15.89 -57.83
N LEU A 40 18.83 -14.60 -58.00
CA LEU A 40 17.86 -13.49 -57.97
C LEU A 40 16.75 -13.68 -59.03
N ALA A 41 15.50 -13.49 -58.64
CA ALA A 41 14.53 -12.76 -59.46
C ALA A 41 13.41 -12.19 -58.56
N LYS A 42 13.19 -10.90 -58.79
CA LYS A 42 12.19 -10.02 -58.21
C LYS A 42 10.88 -10.32 -58.92
N ASP A 43 9.82 -10.66 -58.20
CA ASP A 43 8.46 -10.34 -58.61
C ASP A 43 7.52 -10.28 -57.41
N SER A 44 6.68 -9.26 -57.48
CA SER A 44 5.63 -8.84 -56.56
C SER A 44 4.72 -9.98 -56.12
N ASP A 45 4.65 -10.20 -54.81
CA ASP A 45 3.51 -10.87 -54.21
C ASP A 45 3.06 -10.04 -53.01
N GLU A 46 1.86 -9.47 -53.14
CA GLU A 46 1.13 -8.86 -52.04
C GLU A 46 0.69 -9.98 -51.10
N SER A 47 1.62 -10.50 -50.30
CA SER A 47 1.31 -11.42 -49.23
C SER A 47 0.74 -10.61 -48.07
N ASP A 48 -0.58 -10.43 -48.13
CA ASP A 48 -1.53 -10.68 -47.05
C ASP A 48 -0.88 -11.41 -45.85
N TRP A 49 -0.28 -10.64 -44.93
CA TRP A 49 0.17 -11.13 -43.63
C TRP A 49 -0.93 -10.88 -42.57
N ASP A 50 -2.17 -11.25 -42.88
CA ASP A 50 -3.15 -11.64 -41.86
C ASP A 50 -2.87 -13.10 -41.49
N GLY A 51 -1.79 -13.28 -40.73
CA GLY A 51 -1.29 -14.59 -40.33
C GLY A 51 -0.45 -14.49 -39.08
N ASP A 52 -1.09 -14.12 -37.98
CA ASP A 52 -0.68 -14.72 -36.70
C ASP A 52 -1.91 -14.90 -35.83
N ASP A 53 -2.20 -16.17 -35.55
CA ASP A 53 -3.22 -16.67 -34.64
C ASP A 53 -2.92 -16.26 -33.18
N GLU A 54 -2.85 -14.97 -32.88
CA GLU A 54 -2.99 -14.48 -31.52
C GLU A 54 -4.47 -14.51 -31.15
N GLN A 55 -4.98 -15.73 -30.92
CA GLN A 55 -5.99 -15.95 -29.88
C GLN A 55 -5.33 -15.69 -28.51
N THR A 56 -4.78 -14.49 -28.35
CA THR A 56 -4.23 -14.00 -27.09
C THR A 56 -5.41 -13.95 -26.13
N ARG A 57 -5.36 -14.82 -25.12
CA ARG A 57 -6.38 -14.89 -24.08
C ARG A 57 -6.70 -13.46 -23.64
N ASP A 58 -7.95 -13.05 -23.81
CA ASP A 58 -8.41 -11.72 -23.38
C ASP A 58 -8.49 -11.61 -21.85
N VAL A 59 -8.19 -12.69 -21.13
CA VAL A 59 -8.00 -12.70 -19.68
C VAL A 59 -6.52 -12.76 -19.35
N ILE A 60 -6.02 -11.75 -18.63
CA ILE A 60 -4.63 -11.62 -18.20
C ILE A 60 -4.54 -11.43 -16.68
N SER A 61 -3.43 -11.82 -16.07
CA SER A 61 -3.19 -11.63 -14.65
C SER A 61 -2.32 -10.40 -14.42
N SER A 62 -2.68 -9.55 -13.45
CA SER A 62 -1.86 -8.44 -13.01
C SER A 62 -0.81 -8.87 -11.98
N PRO A 63 0.21 -8.02 -11.72
CA PRO A 63 1.19 -8.26 -10.67
C PRO A 63 0.60 -8.40 -9.25
N THR A 64 -0.61 -7.88 -8.99
CA THR A 64 -1.30 -8.05 -7.70
C THR A 64 -2.09 -9.36 -7.60
N GLY A 65 -2.05 -10.18 -8.65
CA GLY A 65 -2.73 -11.47 -8.78
C GLY A 65 -4.22 -11.35 -9.12
N LEU A 66 -4.68 -10.17 -9.56
CA LEU A 66 -6.04 -9.99 -10.08
C LEU A 66 -6.10 -10.43 -11.55
N LYS A 67 -7.19 -11.07 -11.94
CA LYS A 67 -7.44 -11.47 -13.34
C LYS A 67 -8.30 -10.41 -14.00
N TYR A 68 -7.93 -9.93 -15.19
CA TYR A 68 -8.66 -8.93 -15.95
C TYR A 68 -9.05 -9.43 -17.32
N ASN A 69 -10.33 -9.28 -17.66
CA ASN A 69 -10.84 -9.36 -19.01
C ASN A 69 -10.66 -8.01 -19.72
N ILE A 70 -9.84 -8.00 -20.77
CA ILE A 70 -9.49 -6.83 -21.57
C ILE A 70 -10.16 -6.80 -22.95
N SER A 71 -11.08 -7.73 -23.24
CA SER A 71 -11.76 -7.86 -24.55
C SER A 71 -12.50 -6.59 -25.00
N ARG A 72 -12.99 -5.78 -24.05
CA ARG A 72 -13.73 -4.52 -24.32
C ARG A 72 -12.82 -3.37 -24.72
N LEU A 73 -11.52 -3.47 -24.49
CA LEU A 73 -10.58 -2.41 -24.79
C LEU A 73 -10.19 -2.39 -26.27
N SER A 74 -9.85 -1.21 -26.77
CA SER A 74 -9.25 -1.06 -28.10
C SER A 74 -7.98 -1.91 -28.24
N ARG A 75 -7.63 -2.35 -29.47
CA ARG A 75 -6.41 -3.14 -29.74
C ARG A 75 -5.14 -2.47 -29.17
N LYS A 76 -5.08 -1.13 -29.25
CA LYS A 76 -3.99 -0.33 -28.68
C LYS A 76 -3.94 -0.43 -27.16
N ASN A 77 -5.08 -0.28 -26.49
CA ASN A 77 -5.17 -0.37 -25.03
C ASN A 77 -4.89 -1.80 -24.53
N ARG A 78 -5.37 -2.83 -25.22
CA ARG A 78 -5.05 -4.23 -24.91
C ARG A 78 -3.55 -4.50 -24.90
N ARG A 79 -2.82 -3.97 -25.89
CA ARG A 79 -1.35 -4.07 -25.96
C ARG A 79 -0.68 -3.39 -24.75
N ILE A 80 -1.13 -2.20 -24.38
CA ILE A 80 -0.59 -1.46 -23.23
C ILE A 80 -0.78 -2.24 -21.92
N VAL A 81 -1.98 -2.79 -21.69
CA VAL A 81 -2.23 -3.57 -20.46
C VAL A 81 -1.36 -4.83 -20.44
N ARG A 82 -1.23 -5.53 -21.58
CA ARG A 82 -0.35 -6.70 -21.69
C ARG A 82 1.11 -6.33 -21.42
N GLU A 83 1.63 -5.27 -22.03
CA GLU A 83 3.01 -4.81 -21.78
C GLU A 83 3.23 -4.39 -20.32
N LEU A 84 2.24 -3.72 -19.70
CA LEU A 84 2.31 -3.30 -18.30
C LEU A 84 2.29 -4.49 -17.32
N PHE A 85 1.53 -5.54 -17.62
CA PHE A 85 1.38 -6.71 -16.74
C PHE A 85 2.35 -7.84 -17.07
N ASN A 86 2.97 -7.85 -18.25
CA ASN A 86 4.06 -8.76 -18.62
C ASN A 86 5.42 -8.32 -18.06
N ASP A 87 5.44 -7.45 -17.04
CA ASP A 87 6.68 -6.96 -16.45
C ASP A 87 7.50 -8.17 -15.93
N ASP A 88 8.74 -8.31 -16.39
CA ASP A 88 9.71 -9.33 -15.94
C ASP A 88 10.09 -9.04 -14.47
N ALA A 89 9.15 -9.34 -13.57
CA ALA A 89 9.15 -8.95 -12.16
C ALA A 89 10.40 -9.44 -11.42
N ASP A 90 11.05 -10.47 -11.95
CA ASP A 90 12.21 -11.11 -11.36
C ASP A 90 13.55 -10.50 -11.75
N GLN A 91 13.65 -9.69 -12.82
CA GLN A 91 14.96 -9.20 -13.29
C GLN A 91 15.17 -7.70 -13.09
N ASN A 92 14.12 -6.87 -13.24
CA ASN A 92 14.28 -5.42 -13.29
C ASN A 92 13.66 -4.70 -12.08
N PRO A 93 14.21 -3.55 -11.63
CA PRO A 93 13.56 -2.67 -10.64
C PRO A 93 12.18 -2.21 -11.15
N PRO A 94 11.25 -1.88 -10.24
CA PRO A 94 9.88 -1.61 -10.64
C PRO A 94 9.88 -0.33 -11.48
N GLN A 95 9.29 -0.40 -12.69
CA GLN A 95 9.26 0.75 -13.60
C GLN A 95 8.47 1.92 -13.02
N ILE A 96 7.43 1.61 -12.25
CA ILE A 96 6.54 2.58 -11.61
C ILE A 96 6.55 2.31 -10.11
N SER A 97 6.83 3.34 -9.32
CA SER A 97 6.68 3.33 -7.86
C SER A 97 5.82 4.51 -7.41
N LEU A 98 5.11 4.35 -6.29
CA LEU A 98 4.28 5.41 -5.71
C LEU A 98 5.08 6.05 -4.57
N GLU A 99 5.24 7.37 -4.61
CA GLU A 99 6.00 8.08 -3.59
C GLU A 99 5.07 8.64 -2.53
N VAL A 100 4.13 9.47 -2.97
CA VAL A 100 3.29 10.26 -2.09
C VAL A 100 1.85 10.21 -2.55
N CYS A 101 0.94 10.13 -1.59
CA CYS A 101 -0.48 10.32 -1.81
C CYS A 101 -1.02 11.40 -0.87
N GLY A 102 -2.07 12.09 -1.29
CA GLY A 102 -2.72 13.10 -0.47
C GLY A 102 -4.15 13.39 -0.95
N ILE A 103 -4.91 14.08 -0.11
CA ILE A 103 -6.24 14.58 -0.45
C ILE A 103 -6.17 16.10 -0.60
N LYS A 104 -6.79 16.65 -1.64
CA LYS A 104 -6.79 18.08 -1.95
C LYS A 104 -8.18 18.57 -2.35
N ARG A 105 -8.46 19.84 -2.07
CA ARG A 105 -9.61 20.57 -2.64
C ARG A 105 -9.19 21.20 -3.96
N GLU A 106 -10.09 21.20 -4.94
CA GLU A 106 -9.86 21.73 -6.29
C GLU A 106 -9.63 23.24 -6.27
N ASN A 107 -10.47 23.98 -5.53
CA ASN A 107 -10.33 25.40 -5.22
C ASN A 107 -11.02 25.72 -3.88
N ALA A 108 -10.70 26.84 -3.24
CA ALA A 108 -11.37 27.28 -2.01
C ALA A 108 -12.87 27.63 -2.20
N GLN A 109 -13.31 27.81 -3.46
CA GLN A 109 -14.67 28.18 -3.85
C GLN A 109 -15.44 27.06 -4.58
N GLU A 110 -14.79 25.94 -4.92
CA GLU A 110 -15.41 24.81 -5.61
C GLU A 110 -15.50 23.60 -4.68
N ASP A 111 -16.62 22.89 -4.71
CA ASP A 111 -16.88 21.71 -3.85
C ASP A 111 -16.16 20.42 -4.32
N GLY A 112 -15.17 20.55 -5.23
CA GLY A 112 -14.41 19.43 -5.75
C GLY A 112 -13.33 18.96 -4.77
N ILE A 113 -13.37 17.69 -4.37
CA ILE A 113 -12.32 17.03 -3.59
C ILE A 113 -11.72 15.93 -4.45
N PHE A 114 -10.39 15.78 -4.42
CA PHE A 114 -9.69 14.74 -5.14
C PHE A 114 -8.52 14.16 -4.34
N TYR A 115 -8.27 12.88 -4.57
CA TYR A 115 -7.05 12.21 -4.18
C TYR A 115 -5.99 12.43 -5.25
N ALA A 116 -4.78 12.75 -4.82
CA ALA A 116 -3.62 12.97 -5.66
C ALA A 116 -2.55 11.93 -5.33
N PHE A 117 -1.99 11.32 -6.36
CA PHE A 117 -1.00 10.26 -6.28
C PHE A 117 0.21 10.67 -7.10
N GLN A 118 1.36 10.84 -6.46
CA GLN A 118 2.62 11.15 -7.11
C GLN A 118 3.43 9.87 -7.29
N MET A 119 3.78 9.61 -8.54
CA MET A 119 4.42 8.38 -8.98
C MET A 119 5.80 8.71 -9.54
N HIS A 120 6.77 7.87 -9.22
CA HIS A 120 8.11 7.92 -9.75
C HIS A 120 8.29 6.89 -10.85
N GLU A 121 8.67 7.38 -12.02
CA GLU A 121 9.26 6.65 -13.14
C GLU A 121 10.55 7.43 -13.52
N ILE A 122 11.09 7.27 -14.73
CA ILE A 122 12.14 8.15 -15.30
C ILE A 122 11.75 9.63 -15.16
N VAL A 123 10.46 9.94 -15.30
CA VAL A 123 9.92 11.29 -15.06
C VAL A 123 8.74 11.17 -14.09
N PRO A 124 8.68 12.01 -13.04
CA PRO A 124 7.54 12.05 -12.13
C PRO A 124 6.22 12.26 -12.85
N CYS A 125 5.18 11.61 -12.36
CA CYS A 125 3.83 11.67 -12.91
C CYS A 125 2.81 11.79 -11.78
N SER A 126 1.70 12.51 -12.02
CA SER A 126 0.62 12.65 -11.06
C SER A 126 -0.67 12.00 -11.57
N VAL A 127 -1.36 11.25 -10.72
CA VAL A 127 -2.71 10.74 -10.98
C VAL A 127 -3.67 11.38 -9.99
N ARG A 128 -4.83 11.83 -10.49
CA ARG A 128 -5.87 12.50 -9.71
C ARG A 128 -7.18 11.75 -9.85
N ILE A 129 -7.81 11.44 -8.72
CA ILE A 129 -9.10 10.74 -8.63
C ILE A 129 -10.03 11.64 -7.81
N GLY A 130 -10.97 12.30 -8.47
CA GLY A 130 -11.91 13.23 -7.84
C GLY A 130 -13.28 12.63 -7.58
N SER A 131 -14.01 13.27 -6.69
CA SER A 131 -15.43 12.96 -6.46
C SER A 131 -16.24 13.21 -7.73
N ARG A 132 -17.42 12.58 -7.85
CA ARG A 132 -18.35 12.83 -8.97
C ARG A 132 -18.74 14.30 -9.14
N ASN A 133 -18.65 15.08 -8.06
CA ASN A 133 -18.97 16.50 -8.03
C ASN A 133 -17.78 17.39 -8.42
N SER A 134 -16.57 16.84 -8.57
CA SER A 134 -15.42 17.59 -9.08
C SER A 134 -15.58 17.88 -10.56
N THR A 135 -15.37 19.14 -10.94
CA THR A 135 -15.55 19.55 -12.34
C THR A 135 -14.42 19.05 -13.23
N ARG A 136 -13.17 19.05 -12.74
CA ARG A 136 -12.00 18.58 -13.51
C ARG A 136 -11.69 17.11 -13.30
N PHE A 137 -11.98 16.55 -12.12
CA PHE A 137 -11.49 15.23 -11.71
C PHE A 137 -12.59 14.21 -11.43
N SER A 138 -13.82 14.42 -11.94
CA SER A 138 -14.92 13.44 -11.87
C SER A 138 -14.62 12.05 -12.43
N MET A 139 -13.51 11.91 -13.17
CA MET A 139 -12.96 10.65 -13.64
C MET A 139 -11.45 10.64 -13.37
N PRO A 140 -10.81 9.47 -13.16
CA PRO A 140 -9.37 9.39 -12.99
C PRO A 140 -8.62 10.08 -14.15
N ARG A 141 -7.70 10.98 -13.80
CA ARG A 141 -6.85 11.70 -14.77
C ARG A 141 -5.39 11.53 -14.41
N CYS A 142 -4.55 11.53 -15.43
CA CYS A 142 -3.11 11.42 -15.28
C CYS A 142 -2.44 12.59 -16.00
N GLU A 143 -1.53 13.24 -15.30
CA GLU A 143 -0.62 14.27 -15.80
C GLU A 143 0.71 13.60 -16.09
N CYS A 144 0.75 12.83 -17.17
CA CYS A 144 1.98 12.18 -17.63
C CYS A 144 2.74 13.10 -18.60
N PRO A 145 4.05 13.34 -18.37
CA PRO A 145 4.87 14.14 -19.27
C PRO A 145 5.32 13.35 -20.51
N ASP A 146 5.12 12.02 -20.53
CA ASP A 146 5.44 11.19 -21.69
C ASP A 146 4.42 11.42 -22.80
N ALA A 147 4.86 12.10 -23.86
CA ALA A 147 4.07 12.42 -25.05
C ALA A 147 3.40 11.19 -25.69
N ARG A 148 3.94 9.97 -25.47
CA ARG A 148 3.31 8.73 -25.96
C ARG A 148 1.95 8.48 -25.30
N TYR A 149 1.76 8.90 -24.06
CA TYR A 149 0.58 8.63 -23.24
C TYR A 149 -0.31 9.85 -23.01
N GLN A 150 0.11 11.05 -23.43
CA GLN A 150 -0.63 12.31 -23.21
C GLN A 150 -2.05 12.30 -23.81
N ASP A 151 -2.23 11.66 -24.96
CA ASP A 151 -3.54 11.51 -25.62
C ASP A 151 -4.19 10.13 -25.40
N GLN A 152 -3.57 9.27 -24.59
CA GLN A 152 -4.08 7.91 -24.36
C GLN A 152 -5.00 7.85 -23.16
N ARG A 153 -6.18 7.26 -23.35
CA ARG A 153 -7.13 6.95 -22.29
C ARG A 153 -7.53 5.46 -22.36
N PRO A 154 -7.27 4.68 -21.30
CA PRO A 154 -6.56 5.03 -20.08
C PRO A 154 -5.04 5.01 -20.26
N CYS A 155 -4.29 5.80 -19.47
CA CYS A 155 -2.84 5.69 -19.45
C CYS A 155 -2.38 4.52 -18.55
N LYS A 156 -1.15 4.04 -18.74
CA LYS A 156 -0.58 2.94 -17.96
C LYS A 156 -0.54 3.23 -16.45
N HIS A 157 -0.31 4.49 -16.05
CA HIS A 157 -0.22 4.89 -14.64
C HIS A 157 -1.56 4.74 -13.92
N ILE A 158 -2.67 5.05 -14.60
CA ILE A 158 -4.03 4.85 -14.09
C ILE A 158 -4.30 3.35 -13.91
N ILE A 159 -3.98 2.54 -14.91
CA ILE A 159 -4.17 1.08 -14.85
C ILE A 159 -3.36 0.48 -13.69
N TRP A 160 -2.08 0.85 -13.57
CA TRP A 160 -1.19 0.36 -12.51
C TRP A 160 -1.70 0.75 -11.13
N LEU A 161 -2.12 2.00 -10.94
CA LEU A 161 -2.59 2.49 -9.65
C LEU A 161 -3.93 1.84 -9.26
N LEU A 162 -4.87 1.77 -10.21
CA LEU A 162 -6.19 1.23 -9.95
C LEU A 162 -6.17 -0.29 -9.80
N ASP A 163 -5.20 -1.02 -10.36
CA ASP A 163 -4.97 -2.43 -10.02
C ASP A 163 -4.66 -2.60 -8.52
N ARG A 164 -3.75 -1.79 -7.98
CA ARG A 164 -3.37 -1.85 -6.56
C ARG A 164 -4.49 -1.39 -5.64
N ILE A 165 -5.25 -0.35 -6.01
CA ILE A 165 -6.42 0.10 -5.24
C ILE A 165 -7.52 -0.96 -5.28
N SER A 166 -7.79 -1.55 -6.44
CA SER A 166 -8.78 -2.63 -6.60
C SER A 166 -8.43 -3.82 -5.73
N LYS A 167 -7.15 -4.18 -5.60
CA LYS A 167 -6.70 -5.25 -4.71
C LYS A 167 -7.09 -5.02 -3.25
N GLN A 168 -7.15 -3.75 -2.82
CA GLN A 168 -7.52 -3.37 -1.45
C GLN A 168 -9.04 -3.22 -1.28
N ALA A 169 -9.74 -2.77 -2.31
CA ALA A 169 -11.18 -2.47 -2.26
C ALA A 169 -12.07 -3.67 -2.57
N LEU A 170 -11.66 -4.53 -3.51
CA LEU A 170 -12.40 -5.71 -3.94
C LEU A 170 -12.01 -6.94 -3.12
N PHE A 171 -12.05 -6.83 -1.79
CA PHE A 171 -11.67 -7.90 -0.88
C PHE A 171 -12.66 -9.07 -0.90
N ASP A 172 -13.92 -8.83 -1.27
CA ASP A 172 -15.01 -9.81 -1.37
C ASP A 172 -15.10 -10.46 -2.76
N HIS A 173 -14.42 -9.89 -3.77
CA HIS A 173 -14.34 -10.47 -5.12
C HIS A 173 -13.73 -11.88 -5.13
N ASP A 174 -14.29 -12.73 -5.99
CA ASP A 174 -13.74 -14.05 -6.26
C ASP A 174 -12.48 -13.90 -7.13
N PRO A 175 -11.29 -14.20 -6.61
CA PRO A 175 -10.06 -13.97 -7.33
C PRO A 175 -9.86 -14.88 -8.56
N ASP A 176 -10.65 -15.95 -8.70
CA ASP A 176 -10.67 -16.74 -9.93
C ASP A 176 -11.59 -16.17 -11.01
N SER A 177 -12.52 -15.31 -10.61
CA SER A 177 -13.35 -14.53 -11.51
C SER A 177 -12.56 -13.37 -12.11
N ALA A 178 -12.62 -13.23 -13.43
CA ALA A 178 -11.97 -12.14 -14.13
C ALA A 178 -12.78 -10.83 -13.98
N LEU A 179 -12.09 -9.77 -13.58
CA LEU A 179 -12.60 -8.40 -13.51
C LEU A 179 -12.69 -7.79 -14.90
N THR A 180 -13.71 -6.99 -15.18
CA THR A 180 -13.87 -6.38 -16.50
C THR A 180 -13.20 -5.01 -16.55
N LEU A 181 -12.08 -4.87 -17.26
CA LEU A 181 -11.38 -3.59 -17.34
C LEU A 181 -12.15 -2.61 -18.24
N THR A 182 -12.47 -1.44 -17.69
CA THR A 182 -13.16 -0.36 -18.43
C THR A 182 -12.19 0.44 -19.31
N ASP A 183 -12.73 1.21 -20.24
CA ASP A 183 -11.97 2.18 -21.06
C ASP A 183 -11.33 3.31 -20.23
N LEU A 184 -11.62 3.36 -18.93
CA LEU A 184 -11.07 4.31 -17.97
C LEU A 184 -9.92 3.72 -17.16
N GLY A 185 -9.58 2.45 -17.36
CA GLY A 185 -8.41 1.82 -16.77
C GLY A 185 -8.61 1.27 -15.36
N PHE A 186 -9.87 1.05 -14.95
CA PHE A 186 -10.22 0.37 -13.70
C PHE A 186 -11.30 -0.68 -13.92
N PRO A 187 -11.40 -1.69 -13.04
CA PRO A 187 -12.41 -2.72 -13.16
C PRO A 187 -13.82 -2.17 -12.90
N GLU A 188 -14.80 -2.62 -13.69
CA GLU A 188 -16.20 -2.21 -13.57
C GLU A 188 -16.76 -2.53 -12.17
N GLU A 189 -16.29 -3.61 -11.57
CA GLU A 189 -16.65 -4.06 -10.23
C GLU A 189 -16.22 -3.08 -9.11
N LEU A 190 -15.18 -2.27 -9.35
CA LEU A 190 -14.78 -1.20 -8.42
C LEU A 190 -15.82 -0.08 -8.39
N SER A 191 -16.62 0.07 -9.46
CA SER A 191 -17.63 1.11 -9.64
C SER A 191 -17.06 2.55 -9.60
N ASP A 192 -16.91 3.15 -8.43
CA ASP A 192 -16.41 4.50 -8.22
C ASP A 192 -15.10 4.48 -7.40
N PRO A 193 -13.94 4.68 -8.06
CA PRO A 193 -12.66 4.68 -7.38
C PRO A 193 -12.56 5.71 -6.23
N PHE A 194 -13.21 6.87 -6.35
CA PHE A 194 -13.17 7.89 -5.30
C PHE A 194 -13.90 7.39 -4.04
N GLN A 195 -15.08 6.81 -4.23
CA GLN A 195 -15.89 6.27 -3.14
C GLN A 195 -15.18 5.10 -2.46
N SER A 196 -14.58 4.18 -3.22
CA SER A 196 -13.81 3.07 -2.66
C SER A 196 -12.61 3.54 -1.82
N ILE A 197 -11.89 4.57 -2.28
CA ILE A 197 -10.80 5.16 -1.50
C ILE A 197 -11.35 5.82 -0.23
N SER A 198 -12.47 6.55 -0.32
CA SER A 198 -13.11 7.21 0.84
C SER A 198 -13.56 6.20 1.91
N GLU A 199 -14.17 5.09 1.52
CA GLU A 199 -14.70 4.07 2.44
C GLU A 199 -13.61 3.35 3.23
N ILE A 200 -12.45 3.09 2.59
CA ILE A 200 -11.29 2.48 3.23
C ILE A 200 -10.43 3.52 3.95
N ARG A 201 -10.42 4.75 3.40
CA ARG A 201 -9.57 5.89 3.68
C ARG A 201 -8.19 5.82 3.03
N LEU A 202 -7.69 6.99 2.60
CA LEU A 202 -6.40 7.10 1.90
C LEU A 202 -5.24 6.66 2.78
N ASP A 203 -5.29 7.02 4.06
CA ASP A 203 -4.23 6.74 5.01
C ASP A 203 -4.01 5.25 5.26
N VAL A 204 -5.10 4.48 5.36
CA VAL A 204 -5.07 3.01 5.46
C VAL A 204 -4.63 2.36 4.15
N ILE A 205 -5.08 2.88 3.00
CA ILE A 205 -4.66 2.37 1.68
C ILE A 205 -3.16 2.63 1.45
N ALA A 206 -2.65 3.80 1.85
CA ALA A 206 -1.28 4.22 1.61
C ALA A 206 -0.24 3.22 2.12
N ASP A 207 -0.48 2.61 3.29
CA ASP A 207 0.39 1.55 3.83
C ASP A 207 0.46 0.34 2.92
N SER A 208 -0.68 -0.05 2.35
CA SER A 208 -0.78 -1.18 1.44
C SER A 208 -0.23 -0.85 0.04
N LEU A 209 -0.19 0.43 -0.31
CA LEU A 209 0.44 0.93 -1.54
C LEU A 209 1.93 1.23 -1.36
N HIS A 210 2.45 1.16 -0.13
CA HIS A 210 3.83 1.48 0.24
C HIS A 210 4.25 2.93 -0.10
N CYS A 211 3.34 3.88 0.10
CA CYS A 211 3.59 5.31 -0.15
C CYS A 211 3.35 6.17 1.08
N ASP A 212 3.97 7.33 1.14
CA ASP A 212 3.75 8.29 2.21
C ASP A 212 2.47 9.09 2.01
N THR A 213 1.80 9.43 3.11
CA THR A 213 0.68 10.38 3.10
C THR A 213 1.21 11.77 3.36
N SER A 214 1.17 12.65 2.36
CA SER A 214 1.55 14.05 2.57
C SER A 214 0.29 14.93 2.74
N PRO A 215 0.28 15.83 3.74
CA PRO A 215 -0.70 16.90 3.76
C PRO A 215 -0.53 17.83 2.55
N PRO A 216 -1.60 18.53 2.12
CA PRO A 216 -1.65 19.25 0.84
C PRO A 216 -0.51 20.24 0.56
N ASN A 217 0.12 20.75 1.62
CA ASN A 217 0.97 21.95 1.65
C ASN A 217 2.40 21.70 2.13
N HIS A 218 2.82 20.44 2.36
CA HIS A 218 4.17 20.15 2.84
C HIS A 218 4.95 19.30 1.85
N ASP A 219 6.03 19.88 1.33
CA ASP A 219 6.91 19.27 0.33
C ASP A 219 7.91 18.27 0.95
N THR A 220 8.00 18.21 2.27
CA THR A 220 8.92 17.35 3.04
C THR A 220 8.23 16.84 4.31
N ALA A 221 7.25 15.97 4.14
CA ALA A 221 6.74 15.19 5.26
C ALA A 221 7.80 14.13 5.63
N PRO A 222 8.07 13.89 6.93
CA PRO A 222 8.87 12.73 7.32
C PRO A 222 8.17 11.45 6.85
N PRO A 223 8.93 10.37 6.56
CA PRO A 223 8.33 9.09 6.20
C PRO A 223 7.33 8.65 7.27
N SER A 224 6.22 8.06 6.82
CA SER A 224 5.20 7.52 7.70
C SER A 224 5.77 6.42 8.60
N TYR A 225 5.17 6.25 9.79
CA TYR A 225 5.58 5.20 10.73
C TYR A 225 5.55 3.81 10.09
N ALA A 226 4.56 3.53 9.23
CA ALA A 226 4.47 2.29 8.49
C ALA A 226 5.66 2.08 7.54
N ARG A 227 6.09 3.12 6.80
CA ARG A 227 7.27 3.06 5.92
C ARG A 227 8.56 2.85 6.69
N VAL A 228 8.72 3.55 7.82
CA VAL A 228 9.86 3.38 8.75
C VAL A 228 9.93 1.94 9.25
N LYS A 229 8.81 1.41 9.72
CA LYS A 229 8.71 0.04 10.21
C LYS A 229 8.99 -0.98 9.11
N GLU A 230 8.39 -0.82 7.93
CA GLU A 230 8.61 -1.70 6.78
C GLU A 230 10.09 -1.70 6.36
N ALA A 231 10.72 -0.52 6.26
CA ALA A 231 12.14 -0.40 5.94
C ALA A 231 13.01 -1.12 6.97
N ARG A 232 12.73 -0.96 8.27
CA ARG A 232 13.46 -1.70 9.32
C ARG A 232 13.30 -3.21 9.15
N GLU A 233 12.09 -3.67 8.83
CA GLU A 233 11.80 -5.08 8.63
C GLU A 233 12.47 -5.66 7.38
N MET A 234 12.60 -4.86 6.30
CA MET A 234 13.37 -5.24 5.12
C MET A 234 14.85 -5.38 5.46
N VAL A 235 15.45 -4.44 6.19
CA VAL A 235 16.86 -4.53 6.59
C VAL A 235 17.09 -5.69 7.56
N ALA A 236 16.15 -5.93 8.49
CA ALA A 236 16.18 -7.07 9.39
C ALA A 236 16.17 -8.41 8.62
N ALA A 237 15.31 -8.52 7.60
CA ALA A 237 15.24 -9.70 6.74
C ALA A 237 16.55 -9.91 5.96
N VAL A 238 17.14 -8.85 5.39
CA VAL A 238 18.45 -8.91 4.74
C VAL A 238 19.55 -9.33 5.71
N ALA A 239 19.44 -8.96 6.98
CA ALA A 239 20.36 -9.38 8.04
C ALA A 239 20.07 -10.79 8.61
N GLY A 240 19.04 -11.49 8.13
CA GLY A 240 18.67 -12.83 8.60
C GLY A 240 18.02 -12.86 9.99
N VAL A 241 17.41 -11.75 10.42
CA VAL A 241 16.77 -11.63 11.74
C VAL A 241 15.40 -12.28 11.73
N GLN A 242 15.16 -13.17 12.70
CA GLN A 242 13.90 -13.89 12.82
C GLN A 242 12.83 -13.07 13.56
N LEU A 243 11.56 -13.42 13.33
CA LEU A 243 10.40 -12.70 13.87
C LEU A 243 10.41 -12.47 15.41
N PRO A 244 10.82 -13.43 16.26
CA PRO A 244 10.86 -13.21 17.72
C PRO A 244 11.87 -12.13 18.15
N GLU A 245 12.96 -11.96 17.42
CA GLU A 245 14.05 -11.02 17.74
C GLU A 245 13.79 -9.62 17.16
N LEU A 246 12.97 -9.56 16.10
CA LEU A 246 12.64 -8.35 15.35
C LEU A 246 12.14 -7.20 16.23
N GLY A 247 11.41 -7.49 17.31
CA GLY A 247 10.88 -6.47 18.21
C GLY A 247 11.94 -5.68 18.97
N GLY A 248 13.12 -6.27 19.22
CA GLY A 248 14.25 -5.62 19.88
C GLY A 248 15.36 -5.19 18.91
N TRP A 249 15.34 -5.69 17.68
CA TRP A 249 16.42 -5.48 16.72
C TRP A 249 16.48 -4.03 16.24
N ARG A 250 17.67 -3.43 16.38
CA ARG A 250 18.06 -2.11 15.86
C ARG A 250 16.96 -1.04 15.95
N ARG A 251 16.39 -0.86 17.15
CA ARG A 251 15.39 0.19 17.43
C ARG A 251 15.94 1.61 17.17
N ASP A 252 17.26 1.77 17.24
CA ASP A 252 17.97 3.01 16.92
C ASP A 252 17.74 3.49 15.48
N LEU A 253 17.48 2.58 14.53
CA LEU A 253 17.27 2.95 13.12
C LEU A 253 16.10 3.91 12.93
N GLU A 254 15.02 3.75 13.69
CA GLU A 254 13.83 4.60 13.59
C GLU A 254 14.15 6.07 13.89
N ALA A 255 15.11 6.33 14.78
CA ALA A 255 15.58 7.67 15.13
C ALA A 255 16.75 8.16 14.27
N ALA A 256 17.40 7.25 13.53
CA ALA A 256 18.62 7.55 12.75
C ALA A 256 18.34 8.12 11.35
N TYR A 257 17.10 8.08 10.88
CA TYR A 257 16.78 8.58 9.54
C TYR A 257 16.98 10.10 9.44
N ASN A 258 17.83 10.50 8.51
CA ASN A 258 18.03 11.89 8.10
C ASN A 258 18.16 11.94 6.59
N SER A 259 17.25 12.66 5.91
CA SER A 259 17.26 12.79 4.45
C SER A 259 18.53 13.45 3.90
N ALA A 260 19.24 14.23 4.72
CA ALA A 260 20.53 14.84 4.35
C ALA A 260 21.70 13.85 4.42
N THR A 261 21.59 12.78 5.22
CA THR A 261 22.68 11.84 5.48
C THR A 261 22.23 10.41 5.20
N LEU A 262 22.27 10.03 3.93
CA LEU A 262 21.85 8.68 3.50
C LEU A 262 22.91 7.60 3.75
N ILE A 263 24.20 7.99 3.81
CA ILE A 263 25.32 7.05 3.94
C ILE A 263 25.91 7.15 5.36
N HIS A 264 25.80 6.06 6.11
CA HIS A 264 26.31 5.93 7.48
C HIS A 264 27.58 5.08 7.46
N ARG A 265 28.75 5.74 7.51
CA ARG A 265 30.05 5.04 7.40
C ARG A 265 30.23 4.06 8.57
N GLY A 266 30.53 2.81 8.25
CA GLY A 266 30.69 1.73 9.24
C GLY A 266 29.40 1.04 9.65
N ASP A 267 28.24 1.52 9.18
CA ASP A 267 26.94 0.91 9.47
C ASP A 267 26.15 0.67 8.17
N LEU A 268 26.32 -0.52 7.62
CA LEU A 268 25.63 -0.92 6.39
C LEU A 268 24.11 -1.00 6.59
N ALA A 269 23.66 -1.42 7.77
CA ALA A 269 22.23 -1.54 8.06
C ALA A 269 21.56 -0.16 8.11
N ALA A 270 22.18 0.83 8.77
CA ALA A 270 21.69 2.21 8.77
C ALA A 270 21.73 2.86 7.39
N THR A 271 22.77 2.57 6.60
CA THR A 271 22.88 3.02 5.21
C THR A 271 21.77 2.44 4.35
N LEU A 272 21.56 1.11 4.38
CA LEU A 272 20.51 0.45 3.62
C LEU A 272 19.12 0.94 4.04
N PHE A 273 18.89 1.08 5.35
CA PHE A 273 17.65 1.62 5.91
C PHE A 273 17.36 3.03 5.36
N SER A 274 18.34 3.93 5.38
CA SER A 274 18.18 5.31 4.89
C SER A 274 17.93 5.34 3.37
N LEU A 275 18.61 4.48 2.60
CA LEU A 275 18.40 4.36 1.15
C LEU A 275 17.03 3.81 0.79
N ILE A 276 16.51 2.82 1.53
CA ILE A 276 15.16 2.26 1.33
C ILE A 276 14.08 3.31 1.60
N LEU A 277 14.27 4.17 2.60
CA LEU A 277 13.34 5.27 2.88
C LEU A 277 13.43 6.38 1.84
N ALA A 278 14.63 6.69 1.34
CA ALA A 278 14.83 7.73 0.34
C ALA A 278 14.39 7.32 -1.08
N SER A 279 14.35 6.02 -1.40
CA SER A 279 14.03 5.53 -2.74
C SER A 279 12.92 4.48 -2.73
N HIS A 280 11.75 4.87 -3.22
CA HIS A 280 10.57 4.00 -3.37
C HIS A 280 10.80 2.87 -4.37
N SER A 281 11.56 3.11 -5.44
CA SER A 281 11.91 2.08 -6.42
C SER A 281 12.88 1.04 -5.82
N LEU A 282 13.84 1.47 -5.00
CA LEU A 282 14.72 0.56 -4.26
C LEU A 282 13.94 -0.26 -3.25
N ALA A 283 13.05 0.37 -2.45
CA ALA A 283 12.20 -0.32 -1.51
C ALA A 283 11.35 -1.40 -2.20
N GLY A 284 10.70 -1.05 -3.31
CA GLY A 284 9.91 -2.00 -4.11
C GLY A 284 10.75 -3.12 -4.74
N TRP A 285 12.00 -2.84 -5.12
CA TRP A 285 12.92 -3.86 -5.63
C TRP A 285 13.38 -4.82 -4.52
N VAL A 286 13.85 -4.30 -3.38
CA VAL A 286 14.24 -5.11 -2.21
C VAL A 286 13.07 -5.99 -1.78
N ARG A 287 11.87 -5.42 -1.63
CA ARG A 287 10.65 -6.14 -1.27
C ARG A 287 10.38 -7.33 -2.20
N ARG A 288 10.57 -7.17 -3.52
CA ARG A 288 10.41 -8.30 -4.48
C ARG A 288 11.50 -9.36 -4.39
N LYS A 289 12.63 -9.07 -3.75
CA LYS A 289 13.76 -10.00 -3.57
C LYS A 289 13.76 -10.72 -2.22
N LEU A 290 12.93 -10.30 -1.28
CA LEU A 290 12.79 -10.97 0.01
C LEU A 290 12.02 -12.28 -0.13
N ASN A 291 12.26 -13.20 0.81
CA ASN A 291 11.50 -14.45 0.88
C ASN A 291 10.08 -14.16 1.32
N PRO A 292 9.05 -14.86 0.80
CA PRO A 292 7.66 -14.65 1.22
C PRO A 292 7.43 -14.82 2.74
N SER A 293 8.29 -15.57 3.43
CA SER A 293 8.28 -15.75 4.89
C SER A 293 8.88 -14.58 5.67
N ASP A 294 9.55 -13.65 4.99
CA ASP A 294 10.19 -12.53 5.65
C ASP A 294 9.14 -11.52 6.15
N PRO A 295 9.33 -10.95 7.36
CA PRO A 295 8.30 -10.17 8.02
C PRO A 295 7.80 -8.96 7.21
N ALA A 296 8.65 -8.38 6.36
CA ALA A 296 8.30 -7.21 5.54
C ALA A 296 7.32 -7.55 4.41
N VAL A 297 7.35 -8.79 3.88
CA VAL A 297 6.54 -9.20 2.73
C VAL A 297 5.40 -10.16 3.07
N ASP A 298 5.42 -10.71 4.28
CA ASP A 298 4.38 -11.61 4.77
C ASP A 298 2.98 -10.94 4.71
N PRO A 299 2.06 -11.48 3.87
CA PRO A 299 0.75 -10.87 3.66
C PRO A 299 -0.14 -10.95 4.91
N PHE A 300 -0.01 -11.98 5.74
CA PHE A 300 -0.82 -12.12 6.96
C PHE A 300 -0.37 -11.11 8.01
N ARG A 301 0.94 -10.90 8.11
CA ARG A 301 1.51 -9.87 8.98
C ARG A 301 1.12 -8.47 8.55
N SER A 302 1.13 -8.17 7.25
CA SER A 302 0.66 -6.88 6.73
C SER A 302 -0.82 -6.61 7.10
N LEU A 303 -1.69 -7.62 7.00
CA LEU A 303 -3.09 -7.52 7.40
C LEU A 303 -3.25 -7.32 8.92
N GLN A 304 -2.46 -7.99 9.75
CA GLN A 304 -2.44 -7.76 11.20
C GLN A 304 -2.00 -6.32 11.53
N GLN A 305 -0.91 -5.84 10.92
CA GLN A 305 -0.42 -4.47 11.14
C GLN A 305 -1.46 -3.42 10.72
N ARG A 306 -2.17 -3.66 9.62
CA ARG A 306 -3.28 -2.81 9.18
C ARG A 306 -4.40 -2.76 10.22
N VAL A 307 -4.75 -3.88 10.85
CA VAL A 307 -5.73 -3.90 11.95
C VAL A 307 -5.25 -3.07 13.14
N SER A 308 -4.00 -3.28 13.60
CA SER A 308 -3.48 -2.50 14.72
C SER A 308 -3.48 -1.00 14.42
N ARG A 309 -3.22 -0.61 13.17
CA ARG A 309 -3.36 0.78 12.73
C ARG A 309 -4.82 1.27 12.76
N ILE A 310 -5.76 0.50 12.23
CA ILE A 310 -7.20 0.87 12.25
C ILE A 310 -7.67 1.16 13.67
N ILE A 311 -7.23 0.34 14.63
CA ILE A 311 -7.56 0.51 16.04
C ILE A 311 -6.92 1.79 16.61
N ALA A 312 -5.63 2.02 16.35
CA ALA A 312 -4.97 3.27 16.77
C ALA A 312 -5.65 4.52 16.19
N GLU A 313 -6.06 4.49 14.92
CA GLU A 313 -6.73 5.62 14.27
C GLU A 313 -8.16 5.87 14.82
N LEU A 314 -8.82 4.83 15.35
CA LEU A 314 -10.09 4.90 16.08
C LEU A 314 -9.89 5.54 17.46
N ASP A 315 -8.84 5.16 18.18
CA ASP A 315 -8.47 5.74 19.47
C ASP A 315 -8.11 7.22 19.32
N ASP A 316 -7.23 7.54 18.36
CA ASP A 316 -6.84 8.91 18.02
C ASP A 316 -8.04 9.78 17.65
N TYR A 317 -9.00 9.21 16.92
CA TYR A 317 -10.24 9.92 16.61
C TYR A 317 -11.07 10.21 17.86
N SER A 318 -11.21 9.23 18.74
CA SER A 318 -12.00 9.37 19.97
C SER A 318 -11.38 10.42 20.91
N HIS A 319 -10.06 10.39 21.08
CA HIS A 319 -9.33 11.43 21.80
C HIS A 319 -9.44 12.81 21.13
N SER A 320 -9.41 12.87 19.80
CA SER A 320 -9.52 14.16 19.09
C SER A 320 -10.89 14.83 19.25
N LEU A 321 -11.96 14.07 19.53
CA LEU A 321 -13.29 14.62 19.78
C LEU A 321 -13.41 15.32 21.12
N GLU A 322 -12.53 14.99 22.07
CA GLU A 322 -12.44 15.69 23.35
C GLU A 322 -11.86 17.12 23.19
N HIS A 323 -11.24 17.43 22.04
CA HIS A 323 -10.51 18.67 21.80
C HIS A 323 -11.04 19.42 20.55
N PRO A 324 -11.82 20.51 20.72
CA PRO A 324 -12.48 21.22 19.61
C PRO A 324 -11.55 21.74 18.51
N SER A 325 -10.31 22.09 18.86
CA SER A 325 -9.28 22.56 17.94
C SER A 325 -8.84 21.50 16.91
N SER A 326 -8.87 20.21 17.29
CA SER A 326 -8.49 19.10 16.43
C SER A 326 -9.56 18.77 15.36
N ILE A 327 -10.79 19.21 15.58
CA ILE A 327 -11.89 19.05 14.61
C ILE A 327 -11.74 20.07 13.47
N ALA A 328 -11.33 21.30 13.79
CA ALA A 328 -11.17 22.37 12.80
C ALA A 328 -10.06 22.07 11.78
N THR A 329 -8.92 21.55 12.22
CA THR A 329 -7.80 21.16 11.35
C THR A 329 -8.16 20.04 10.37
N ARG A 330 -8.98 19.06 10.79
CA ARG A 330 -9.48 18.00 9.89
C ARG A 330 -10.37 18.53 8.75
N ARG A 331 -11.08 19.64 8.97
CA ARG A 331 -11.91 20.26 7.92
C ARG A 331 -11.07 20.90 6.83
N GLU A 332 -9.99 21.54 7.23
CA GLU A 332 -9.07 22.24 6.32
C GLU A 332 -8.33 21.26 5.40
N ASP A 333 -7.99 20.06 5.91
CA ASP A 333 -7.27 19.02 5.16
C ASP A 333 -8.14 18.27 4.12
N GLY A 334 -9.44 18.54 4.00
CA GLY A 334 -10.33 17.83 3.07
C GLY A 334 -10.70 16.39 3.49
N LYS A 335 -10.21 15.93 4.66
CA LYS A 335 -10.49 14.61 5.25
C LYS A 335 -11.96 14.40 5.65
N GLU A 336 -12.80 15.43 5.57
CA GLU A 336 -14.25 15.29 5.73
C GLU A 336 -14.86 14.33 4.69
N ALA A 337 -14.26 14.24 3.51
CA ALA A 337 -14.71 13.35 2.44
C ALA A 337 -14.59 11.86 2.79
N GLU A 338 -13.77 11.50 3.77
CA GLU A 338 -13.53 10.12 4.22
C GLU A 338 -14.45 9.69 5.38
N GLY A 339 -15.30 10.60 5.88
CA GLY A 339 -16.22 10.32 6.98
C GLY A 339 -15.54 10.07 8.34
N PRO A 340 -16.36 9.79 9.38
CA PRO A 340 -15.88 9.60 10.75
C PRO A 340 -15.20 8.24 10.95
N ARG A 341 -14.12 8.22 11.73
CA ARG A 341 -13.43 6.99 12.17
C ARG A 341 -14.19 6.34 13.33
N SER A 342 -15.42 5.96 13.06
CA SER A 342 -16.32 5.35 14.04
C SER A 342 -15.98 3.88 14.30
N VAL A 343 -16.52 3.32 15.39
CA VAL A 343 -16.46 1.87 15.66
C VAL A 343 -17.04 1.06 14.50
N MET A 344 -18.08 1.58 13.81
CA MET A 344 -18.66 0.93 12.64
C MET A 344 -17.64 0.81 11.51
N TRP A 345 -16.93 1.90 11.21
CA TRP A 345 -15.87 1.90 10.19
C TRP A 345 -14.75 0.92 10.57
N ALA A 346 -14.25 1.00 11.80
CA ALA A 346 -13.17 0.12 12.26
C ALA A 346 -13.58 -1.36 12.20
N ALA A 347 -14.77 -1.70 12.67
CA ALA A 347 -15.30 -3.07 12.63
C ALA A 347 -15.40 -3.59 11.19
N THR A 348 -15.91 -2.78 10.25
CA THR A 348 -15.98 -3.13 8.83
C THR A 348 -14.59 -3.40 8.25
N GLN A 349 -13.62 -2.51 8.46
CA GLN A 349 -12.27 -2.68 7.92
C GLN A 349 -11.52 -3.88 8.55
N ILE A 350 -11.72 -4.16 9.84
CA ILE A 350 -11.17 -5.34 10.50
C ILE A 350 -11.78 -6.62 9.93
N GLN A 351 -13.11 -6.64 9.72
CA GLN A 351 -13.77 -7.77 9.06
C GLN A 351 -13.23 -8.00 7.65
N HIS A 352 -12.95 -6.94 6.88
CA HIS A 352 -12.32 -7.06 5.57
C HIS A 352 -10.94 -7.73 5.67
N CYS A 353 -10.11 -7.33 6.64
CA CYS A 353 -8.80 -7.95 6.87
C CYS A 353 -8.92 -9.45 7.21
N VAL A 354 -9.85 -9.82 8.10
CA VAL A 354 -10.11 -11.21 8.45
C VAL A 354 -10.60 -12.02 7.24
N MET A 355 -11.46 -11.44 6.41
CA MET A 355 -11.93 -12.07 5.17
C MET A 355 -10.81 -12.27 4.16
N CYS A 356 -9.89 -11.30 4.02
CA CYS A 356 -8.68 -11.46 3.22
C CYS A 356 -7.82 -12.62 3.71
N ILE A 357 -7.57 -12.74 5.02
CA ILE A 357 -6.83 -13.86 5.59
C ILE A 357 -7.53 -15.19 5.27
N LYS A 358 -8.83 -15.29 5.53
CA LYS A 358 -9.62 -16.50 5.27
C LYS A 358 -9.53 -16.93 3.80
N LYS A 359 -9.62 -15.98 2.87
CA LYS A 359 -9.46 -16.24 1.44
C LYS A 359 -8.07 -16.72 1.09
N LEU A 360 -7.02 -16.06 1.60
CA LEU A 360 -5.64 -16.50 1.35
C LEU A 360 -5.42 -17.93 1.86
N VAL A 361 -5.99 -18.29 3.00
CA VAL A 361 -5.91 -19.65 3.57
C VAL A 361 -6.69 -20.69 2.76
N SER A 362 -7.87 -20.34 2.25
CA SER A 362 -8.75 -21.29 1.58
C SER A 362 -8.40 -21.55 0.11
N ARG A 363 -7.50 -20.75 -0.48
CA ARG A 363 -7.28 -20.68 -1.94
C ARG A 363 -6.15 -21.54 -2.47
N SER A 364 -5.26 -22.02 -1.62
CA SER A 364 -4.01 -22.61 -2.10
C SER A 364 -4.31 -23.94 -2.83
N ILE A 365 -4.09 -23.97 -4.14
CA ILE A 365 -4.27 -25.17 -5.01
C ILE A 365 -3.43 -26.34 -4.47
N SER A 366 -2.28 -26.00 -3.89
CA SER A 366 -1.49 -26.86 -3.01
C SER A 366 -1.78 -26.49 -1.56
N PRO A 367 -1.69 -27.40 -0.57
CA PRO A 367 -1.78 -27.00 0.83
C PRO A 367 -0.76 -25.88 1.13
N LEU A 368 -1.19 -24.85 1.85
CA LEU A 368 -0.30 -23.79 2.33
C LEU A 368 0.92 -24.39 3.01
N ALA A 369 2.07 -23.74 2.84
CA ALA A 369 3.27 -24.13 3.56
C ALA A 369 3.07 -23.94 5.08
N ASP A 370 3.76 -24.73 5.90
CA ASP A 370 3.61 -24.69 7.36
C ASP A 370 3.84 -23.29 7.94
N TRP A 371 4.80 -22.53 7.38
CA TRP A 371 5.07 -21.16 7.79
C TRP A 371 3.94 -20.19 7.45
N GLU A 372 3.25 -20.38 6.30
CA GLU A 372 2.10 -19.56 5.89
C GLU A 372 0.92 -19.80 6.81
N ARG A 373 0.65 -21.07 7.14
CA ARG A 373 -0.39 -21.47 8.10
C ARG A 373 -0.11 -20.90 9.48
N ALA A 374 1.14 -21.02 9.94
CA ALA A 374 1.58 -20.45 11.22
C ALA A 374 1.46 -18.93 11.24
N SER A 375 1.77 -18.24 10.13
CA SER A 375 1.62 -16.79 10.05
C SER A 375 0.16 -16.34 10.01
N ALA A 376 -0.69 -17.04 9.24
CA ALA A 376 -2.12 -16.80 9.21
C ALA A 376 -2.76 -16.97 10.60
N ALA A 377 -2.42 -18.05 11.30
CA ALA A 377 -2.90 -18.30 12.66
C ALA A 377 -2.41 -17.21 13.63
N ARG A 378 -1.13 -16.83 13.57
CA ARG A 378 -0.58 -15.73 14.38
C ARG A 378 -1.30 -14.41 14.14
N ALA A 379 -1.55 -14.07 12.88
CA ALA A 379 -2.26 -12.84 12.52
C ALA A 379 -3.69 -12.84 13.06
N LEU A 380 -4.42 -13.95 12.93
CA LEU A 380 -5.79 -14.08 13.44
C LEU A 380 -5.86 -14.03 14.97
N VAL A 381 -4.96 -14.72 15.66
CA VAL A 381 -4.85 -14.69 17.13
C VAL A 381 -4.49 -13.28 17.60
N GLY A 382 -3.54 -12.62 16.94
CA GLY A 382 -3.15 -11.25 17.20
C GLY A 382 -4.30 -10.26 17.02
N ILE A 383 -5.05 -10.35 15.92
CA ILE A 383 -6.25 -9.53 15.68
C ILE A 383 -7.30 -9.76 16.78
N LEU A 384 -7.55 -11.02 17.15
CA LEU A 384 -8.53 -11.34 18.19
C LEU A 384 -8.09 -10.77 19.55
N LYS A 385 -6.81 -10.88 19.88
CA LYS A 385 -6.23 -10.31 21.10
C LYS A 385 -6.34 -8.79 21.12
N ASP A 386 -5.99 -8.13 20.01
CA ASP A 386 -6.12 -6.68 19.87
C ASP A 386 -7.58 -6.27 20.08
N VAL A 387 -8.54 -6.87 19.37
CA VAL A 387 -9.98 -6.57 19.53
C VAL A 387 -10.47 -6.84 20.96
N ALA A 388 -10.05 -7.94 21.59
CA ALA A 388 -10.46 -8.28 22.95
C ALA A 388 -9.93 -7.23 23.96
N ASN A 389 -8.68 -6.77 23.81
CA ASN A 389 -8.11 -5.74 24.67
C ASN A 389 -8.79 -4.37 24.51
N HIS A 390 -9.47 -4.12 23.38
CA HIS A 390 -10.21 -2.88 23.12
C HIS A 390 -11.69 -2.99 23.55
N ASN A 391 -11.94 -3.54 24.73
CA ASN A 391 -13.24 -3.48 25.40
C ASN A 391 -13.39 -2.16 26.19
N ILE A 392 -13.42 -1.04 25.47
CA ILE A 392 -13.48 0.30 26.05
C ILE A 392 -14.76 0.99 25.54
N GLU A 393 -15.56 1.55 26.44
CA GLU A 393 -16.74 2.38 26.10
C GLU A 393 -16.39 3.88 25.99
N SER A 394 -15.30 4.20 25.29
CA SER A 394 -14.83 5.59 25.13
C SER A 394 -15.19 6.21 23.79
N HIS A 395 -15.67 5.43 22.82
CA HIS A 395 -15.90 5.91 21.47
C HIS A 395 -17.25 6.62 21.31
N PRO A 396 -17.39 7.56 20.36
CA PRO A 396 -18.66 8.24 20.09
C PRO A 396 -19.70 7.28 19.49
N GLY A 397 -20.92 7.30 20.00
CA GLY A 397 -22.01 6.45 19.53
C GLY A 397 -23.26 6.55 20.40
N SER A 398 -24.41 6.15 19.85
CA SER A 398 -25.68 6.15 20.60
C SER A 398 -25.91 4.82 21.31
N THR A 399 -25.40 3.72 20.75
CA THR A 399 -25.56 2.36 21.31
C THR A 399 -24.25 1.83 21.88
N VAL A 400 -24.30 0.80 22.73
CA VAL A 400 -23.09 0.15 23.27
C VAL A 400 -22.19 -0.38 22.13
N ASP A 401 -22.79 -0.98 21.10
CA ASP A 401 -22.09 -1.47 19.90
C ASP A 401 -21.40 -0.38 19.09
N GLU A 402 -21.91 0.85 19.12
CA GLU A 402 -21.29 1.98 18.43
C GLU A 402 -20.18 2.64 19.25
N ARG A 403 -20.16 2.40 20.57
CA ARG A 403 -19.18 2.98 21.50
C ARG A 403 -18.05 2.02 21.87
N ASN A 404 -18.15 0.75 21.50
CA ASN A 404 -17.23 -0.30 21.93
C ASN A 404 -16.97 -1.32 20.81
N LEU A 405 -15.72 -1.41 20.37
CA LEU A 405 -15.28 -2.28 19.27
C LEU A 405 -15.45 -3.78 19.59
N TYR A 406 -15.10 -4.17 20.81
CA TYR A 406 -15.29 -5.53 21.29
C TYR A 406 -16.77 -5.95 21.24
N MET A 407 -17.67 -5.09 21.73
CA MET A 407 -19.10 -5.38 21.71
C MET A 407 -19.65 -5.52 20.29
N ARG A 408 -19.15 -4.72 19.35
CA ARG A 408 -19.56 -4.78 17.95
C ARG A 408 -19.15 -6.08 17.24
N LEU A 409 -17.92 -6.55 17.49
CA LEU A 409 -17.33 -7.68 16.76
C LEU A 409 -17.59 -9.03 17.43
N VAL A 410 -17.58 -9.08 18.77
CA VAL A 410 -17.63 -10.32 19.55
C VAL A 410 -18.75 -10.29 20.59
N GLY A 411 -18.87 -9.22 21.37
CA GLY A 411 -19.65 -9.21 22.62
C GLY A 411 -21.19 -9.25 22.44
N ASN A 412 -21.76 -8.54 21.46
CA ASN A 412 -23.22 -8.41 21.35
C ASN A 412 -23.89 -9.56 20.59
N ARG A 413 -23.23 -10.10 19.55
CA ARG A 413 -23.79 -11.13 18.67
C ARG A 413 -22.71 -12.11 18.26
N ASP A 414 -23.06 -13.40 18.25
CA ASP A 414 -22.20 -14.43 17.69
C ASP A 414 -22.23 -14.38 16.17
N SER A 415 -21.25 -13.68 15.60
CA SER A 415 -20.99 -13.64 14.16
C SER A 415 -19.97 -14.69 13.71
N GLY A 416 -19.44 -15.50 14.64
CA GLY A 416 -18.30 -16.38 14.37
C GLY A 416 -17.03 -15.61 13.98
N PHE A 417 -16.89 -14.36 14.44
CA PHE A 417 -15.74 -13.48 14.17
C PHE A 417 -14.42 -14.24 14.39
N ILE A 418 -13.57 -14.31 13.36
CA ILE A 418 -12.28 -15.02 13.32
C ILE A 418 -12.35 -16.56 13.48
N LEU A 419 -13.28 -17.09 14.26
CA LEU A 419 -13.39 -18.53 14.55
C LEU A 419 -13.50 -19.36 13.28
N SER A 420 -14.29 -18.91 12.29
CA SER A 420 -14.40 -19.66 11.02
C SER A 420 -13.12 -19.69 10.19
N ALA A 421 -12.21 -18.74 10.38
CA ALA A 421 -10.90 -18.74 9.73
C ALA A 421 -9.91 -19.61 10.51
N LEU A 422 -9.87 -19.49 11.84
CA LEU A 422 -9.04 -20.36 12.69
C LEU A 422 -9.45 -21.84 12.59
N ASP A 423 -10.71 -22.12 12.30
CA ASP A 423 -11.21 -23.49 12.08
C ASP A 423 -10.46 -24.22 10.95
N THR A 424 -10.01 -23.48 9.95
CA THR A 424 -9.23 -24.03 8.83
C THR A 424 -7.77 -24.31 9.19
N LEU A 425 -7.32 -23.87 10.37
CA LEU A 425 -5.94 -23.90 10.85
C LEU A 425 -5.81 -24.70 12.16
N ILE A 426 -6.63 -25.74 12.34
CA ILE A 426 -6.66 -26.58 13.56
C ILE A 426 -5.32 -27.27 13.87
N ASP A 427 -4.46 -27.39 12.88
CA ASP A 427 -3.13 -27.99 12.98
C ASP A 427 -2.09 -27.08 13.67
N GLN A 428 -2.39 -25.78 13.79
CA GLN A 428 -1.49 -24.77 14.36
C GLN A 428 -1.57 -24.74 15.90
N SER A 429 -1.29 -25.90 16.51
CA SER A 429 -1.44 -26.15 17.95
C SER A 429 -0.53 -25.31 18.87
N GLN A 430 0.47 -24.62 18.31
CA GLN A 430 1.35 -23.72 19.06
C GLN A 430 0.64 -22.48 19.63
N PHE A 431 -0.53 -22.11 19.12
CA PHE A 431 -1.30 -20.93 19.58
C PHE A 431 -2.36 -21.27 20.64
N ILE A 432 -2.42 -22.51 21.13
CA ILE A 432 -3.43 -22.95 22.10
C ILE A 432 -3.37 -22.13 23.40
N GLU A 433 -2.17 -21.91 23.94
CA GLU A 433 -2.00 -21.15 25.19
C GLU A 433 -2.49 -19.70 25.05
N GLU A 434 -2.13 -19.04 23.95
CA GLU A 434 -2.60 -17.68 23.67
C GLU A 434 -4.13 -17.60 23.50
N LEU A 435 -4.73 -18.61 22.86
CA LEU A 435 -6.19 -18.68 22.73
C LEU A 435 -6.90 -18.91 24.07
N GLU A 436 -6.28 -19.66 25.00
CA GLU A 436 -6.80 -19.85 26.35
C GLU A 436 -6.76 -18.56 27.17
N ASP A 437 -5.67 -17.81 27.10
CA ASP A 437 -5.54 -16.49 27.73
C ASP A 437 -6.61 -15.52 27.20
N ILE A 438 -6.80 -15.50 25.87
CA ILE A 438 -7.86 -14.71 25.24
C ILE A 438 -9.23 -15.18 25.72
N MET A 439 -9.48 -16.49 25.80
CA MET A 439 -10.77 -17.02 26.27
C MET A 439 -11.09 -16.59 27.71
N GLU A 440 -10.08 -16.53 28.59
CA GLU A 440 -10.25 -16.00 29.94
C GLU A 440 -10.66 -14.52 29.91
N LEU A 441 -9.98 -13.72 29.08
CA LEU A 441 -10.29 -12.31 28.87
C LEU A 441 -11.73 -12.11 28.35
N LEU A 442 -12.14 -12.88 27.35
CA LEU A 442 -13.50 -12.90 26.80
C LEU A 442 -14.55 -13.29 27.84
N GLY A 443 -14.22 -14.22 28.73
CA GLY A 443 -15.07 -14.63 29.85
C GLY A 443 -15.33 -13.49 30.83
N ARG A 444 -14.31 -12.66 31.09
CA ARG A 444 -14.44 -11.46 31.95
C ARG A 444 -15.28 -10.37 31.28
N PHE A 445 -15.21 -10.24 29.96
CA PHE A 445 -15.94 -9.23 29.19
C PHE A 445 -17.35 -9.65 28.75
N GLY A 446 -17.76 -10.89 29.02
CA GLY A 446 -19.12 -11.36 28.74
C GLY A 446 -19.38 -11.70 27.28
N ALA A 447 -18.50 -12.49 26.64
CA ALA A 447 -18.77 -13.03 25.30
C ALA A 447 -20.05 -13.88 25.25
N PRO A 448 -20.77 -13.92 24.11
CA PRO A 448 -21.93 -14.78 23.92
C PRO A 448 -21.61 -16.25 24.22
N ALA A 449 -22.52 -16.95 24.90
CA ALA A 449 -22.31 -18.34 25.30
C ALA A 449 -21.99 -19.27 24.12
N SER A 450 -22.60 -19.02 22.95
CA SER A 450 -22.33 -19.76 21.72
C SER A 450 -20.91 -19.49 21.18
N TYR A 451 -20.45 -18.24 21.18
CA TYR A 451 -19.08 -17.89 20.77
C TYR A 451 -18.04 -18.57 21.68
N ALA A 452 -18.24 -18.48 23.00
CA ALA A 452 -17.37 -19.14 23.97
C ALA A 452 -17.38 -20.68 23.84
N ALA A 453 -18.54 -21.27 23.53
CA ALA A 453 -18.63 -22.71 23.26
C ALA A 453 -17.89 -23.11 21.99
N ASN A 454 -18.01 -22.33 20.92
CA ASN A 454 -17.32 -22.54 19.65
C ASN A 454 -15.80 -22.42 19.81
N MET A 455 -15.33 -21.43 20.56
CA MET A 455 -13.90 -21.26 20.85
C MET A 455 -13.33 -22.42 21.67
N ARG A 456 -14.07 -22.92 22.67
CA ARG A 456 -13.68 -24.14 23.42
C ARG A 456 -13.60 -25.35 22.51
N SER A 457 -14.59 -25.54 21.65
CA SER A 457 -14.62 -26.65 20.67
C SER A 457 -13.43 -26.59 19.70
N LEU A 458 -13.06 -25.39 19.24
CA LEU A 458 -11.85 -25.17 18.44
C LEU A 458 -10.58 -25.57 19.21
N ILE A 459 -10.39 -25.09 20.44
CA ILE A 459 -9.22 -25.43 21.27
C ILE A 459 -9.14 -26.95 21.50
N THR A 460 -10.26 -27.62 21.80
CA THR A 460 -10.30 -29.08 21.95
C THR A 460 -9.82 -29.80 20.69
N ARG A 461 -10.29 -29.37 19.50
CA ARG A 461 -9.86 -29.97 18.22
C ARG A 461 -8.39 -29.73 17.93
N MET A 462 -7.85 -28.54 18.21
CA MET A 462 -6.42 -28.24 18.07
C MET A 462 -5.56 -29.14 18.97
N ARG A 463 -6.03 -29.42 20.19
CA ARG A 463 -5.35 -30.37 21.11
C ARG A 463 -5.40 -31.81 20.61
N SER A 464 -6.53 -32.26 20.08
CA SER A 464 -6.65 -33.59 19.48
C SER A 464 -5.66 -33.77 18.32
N TYR A 465 -5.51 -32.75 17.47
CA TYR A 465 -4.55 -32.78 16.37
C TYR A 465 -3.09 -32.87 16.85
N LYS A 466 -2.73 -32.13 17.92
CA LYS A 466 -1.41 -32.23 18.57
C LYS A 466 -1.10 -33.64 19.08
N SER A 467 -2.11 -34.36 19.58
CA SER A 467 -1.95 -35.71 20.08
C SER A 467 -1.75 -36.74 18.95
N GLU A 468 -2.45 -36.59 17.82
CA GLU A 468 -2.34 -37.51 16.68
C GLU A 468 -1.03 -37.34 15.89
N GLY A 469 -0.53 -36.10 15.76
CA GLY A 469 0.76 -35.82 15.11
C GLY A 469 1.97 -36.34 15.88
N SER A 470 1.86 -36.51 17.20
CA SER A 470 2.93 -36.99 18.09
C SER A 470 3.09 -38.52 18.08
N VAL A 471 2.02 -39.26 17.78
CA VAL A 471 2.03 -40.74 17.80
C VAL A 471 2.62 -41.34 16.52
N ASN A 472 2.62 -40.60 15.40
CA ASN A 472 3.12 -41.10 14.11
C ASN A 472 4.61 -40.85 13.83
N THR A 473 5.31 -40.06 14.67
CA THR A 473 6.76 -39.79 14.53
C THR A 473 7.65 -40.68 15.40
N SER A 474 7.09 -41.58 16.21
CA SER A 474 7.86 -42.43 17.14
C SER A 474 8.19 -43.84 16.60
N VAL A 475 7.96 -44.13 15.32
CA VAL A 475 8.33 -45.41 14.68
C VAL A 475 9.19 -45.17 13.43
N ALA A 476 10.35 -44.54 13.59
CA ALA A 476 11.44 -44.67 12.63
C ALA A 476 12.80 -44.40 13.29
N GLN A 477 13.63 -45.44 13.32
CA GLN A 477 15.09 -45.43 13.44
C GLN A 477 15.69 -45.12 14.82
N ARG A 478 15.61 -46.14 15.69
CA ARG A 478 16.70 -46.51 16.59
C ARG A 478 17.82 -47.13 15.74
N ALA A 479 18.84 -46.35 15.40
CA ALA A 479 20.14 -46.85 14.96
C ALA A 479 21.20 -46.26 15.89
N GLU A 480 21.94 -47.16 16.52
CA GLU A 480 22.96 -46.92 17.53
C GLU A 480 24.19 -46.25 16.93
N THR A 481 24.76 -45.25 17.62
CA THR A 481 26.18 -44.88 17.47
C THR A 481 26.79 -44.51 18.83
N PRO A 482 28.03 -44.94 19.15
CA PRO A 482 28.70 -44.72 20.44
C PRO A 482 29.49 -43.39 20.50
N PRO A 483 29.98 -42.98 21.70
CA PRO A 483 30.42 -41.61 21.96
C PRO A 483 31.91 -41.37 21.65
N LEU A 484 32.26 -40.16 21.20
CA LEU A 484 33.64 -39.67 21.19
C LEU A 484 33.78 -38.38 22.00
N GLN A 485 34.50 -38.58 23.11
CA GLN A 485 35.36 -37.73 23.93
C GLN A 485 35.48 -36.22 23.64
N ALA A 486 35.32 -35.48 24.72
CA ALA A 486 35.75 -34.10 24.91
C ALA A 486 37.27 -33.97 24.91
N SER A 487 37.78 -32.90 24.28
CA SER A 487 39.13 -32.38 24.52
C SER A 487 39.06 -30.89 24.81
N THR A 488 39.38 -30.60 26.07
CA THR A 488 39.73 -29.33 26.67
C THR A 488 40.98 -28.74 26.02
N LEU A 489 40.99 -27.45 25.68
CA LEU A 489 42.22 -26.67 25.57
C LEU A 489 41.98 -25.26 26.14
N THR A 490 42.96 -24.83 26.94
CA THR A 490 42.89 -23.69 27.83
C THR A 490 44.14 -22.80 27.62
N VAL A 491 43.93 -21.46 27.64
CA VAL A 491 44.88 -20.34 27.99
C VAL A 491 46.01 -20.01 26.96
N PRO A 492 46.67 -18.80 26.92
CA PRO A 492 46.47 -17.47 27.56
C PRO A 492 46.55 -16.22 26.64
N GLY A 493 46.17 -15.05 27.19
CA GLY A 493 47.13 -13.92 27.31
C GLY A 493 46.90 -12.62 26.52
N THR A 494 46.36 -11.60 27.23
CA THR A 494 46.74 -10.16 27.24
C THR A 494 47.40 -9.50 26.03
N ASP A 495 46.82 -8.39 25.53
CA ASP A 495 47.54 -7.10 25.47
C ASP A 495 46.64 -5.86 25.25
N GLN A 496 47.18 -4.71 25.65
CA GLN A 496 46.57 -3.40 25.94
C GLN A 496 46.41 -2.46 24.72
N GLN A 497 45.34 -1.63 24.73
CA GLN A 497 45.18 -0.21 24.28
C GLN A 497 45.70 0.28 22.89
N PRO A 498 45.31 1.48 22.36
CA PRO A 498 44.43 2.54 22.89
C PRO A 498 43.38 3.18 21.94
N GLU A 499 42.55 4.04 22.55
CA GLU A 499 41.69 5.10 21.97
C GLU A 499 42.33 5.95 20.85
N PRO A 500 41.48 6.62 20.05
CA PRO A 500 41.77 7.99 19.64
C PRO A 500 40.62 8.99 19.95
N THR A 501 41.06 10.12 20.50
CA THR A 501 40.33 11.37 20.82
C THR A 501 39.97 12.17 19.54
N PRO A 502 38.96 13.07 19.55
CA PRO A 502 38.38 13.66 18.35
C PRO A 502 39.01 15.00 17.95
N GLY A 503 38.90 15.36 16.67
CA GLY A 503 39.32 16.63 16.09
C GLY A 503 38.36 17.13 14.99
N PRO A 504 38.40 18.44 14.65
CA PRO A 504 37.21 19.29 14.60
C PRO A 504 36.62 19.59 13.21
N GLU A 505 35.40 20.11 13.26
CA GLU A 505 34.53 20.57 12.18
C GLU A 505 35.10 21.73 11.33
N ALA A 506 34.75 21.74 10.05
CA ALA A 506 34.55 22.95 9.24
C ALA A 506 33.60 22.69 8.05
N PRO A 507 32.86 23.70 7.57
CA PRO A 507 31.61 23.51 6.83
C PRO A 507 31.78 23.67 5.32
N HIS A 508 31.11 22.83 4.53
CA HIS A 508 30.85 23.11 3.12
C HIS A 508 29.40 22.83 2.77
N THR A 509 28.72 23.93 2.45
CA THR A 509 27.43 24.03 1.77
C THR A 509 27.52 23.38 0.39
N ALA A 510 26.65 22.39 0.14
CA ALA A 510 26.39 21.88 -1.20
C ALA A 510 24.88 21.64 -1.36
N SER A 511 24.34 22.26 -2.40
CA SER A 511 22.94 22.29 -2.80
C SER A 511 22.41 20.90 -3.16
N ALA A 512 21.18 20.60 -2.72
CA ALA A 512 20.42 19.41 -3.04
C ALA A 512 19.85 19.45 -4.48
N PRO A 513 19.65 18.29 -5.14
CA PRO A 513 18.89 18.18 -6.39
C PRO A 513 17.44 17.69 -6.15
N GLY A 514 16.47 18.39 -6.74
CA GLY A 514 15.18 17.83 -7.19
C GLY A 514 14.06 17.70 -6.15
N ASP A 515 13.41 18.82 -5.82
CA ASP A 515 12.24 18.87 -4.94
C ASP A 515 10.97 18.28 -5.61
N GLY A 516 10.33 17.34 -4.90
CA GLY A 516 9.10 16.65 -5.29
C GLY A 516 7.84 17.50 -5.08
N GLN A 517 7.73 18.60 -5.81
CA GLN A 517 6.48 19.36 -5.86
C GLN A 517 5.38 18.50 -6.51
N PHE A 518 4.18 18.46 -5.93
CA PHE A 518 2.99 18.06 -6.68
C PHE A 518 2.89 18.98 -7.91
N LEU A 519 3.05 18.45 -9.11
CA LEU A 519 2.95 19.20 -10.35
C LEU A 519 1.65 20.02 -10.34
N THR A 520 1.77 21.34 -10.14
CA THR A 520 0.63 22.25 -10.23
C THR A 520 0.44 22.62 -11.69
N PRO A 521 -0.81 22.75 -12.18
CA PRO A 521 -1.02 23.21 -13.55
C PRO A 521 -0.49 24.63 -13.70
N GLU A 522 0.49 24.85 -14.58
CA GLU A 522 0.81 26.20 -15.03
C GLU A 522 -0.40 26.77 -15.77
N VAL A 523 -1.05 27.75 -15.16
CA VAL A 523 -1.97 28.64 -15.88
C VAL A 523 -1.08 29.54 -16.74
N PRO A 524 -1.23 29.57 -18.08
CA PRO A 524 -0.39 30.43 -18.90
C PRO A 524 -0.58 31.88 -18.48
N ALA A 525 0.51 32.50 -18.02
CA ALA A 525 0.55 33.91 -17.70
C ALA A 525 0.22 34.71 -18.97
N SER A 526 -1.00 35.23 -19.04
CA SER A 526 -1.40 36.18 -20.08
C SER A 526 -0.47 37.40 -20.04
N ALA A 527 0.25 37.57 -21.14
CA ALA A 527 1.18 38.66 -21.39
C ALA A 527 0.51 40.03 -21.23
N THR A 528 0.85 40.78 -20.19
CA THR A 528 0.61 42.22 -20.13
C THR A 528 1.86 42.95 -20.64
N GLY A 529 1.98 42.96 -21.96
CA GLY A 529 2.96 43.78 -22.67
C GLY A 529 2.65 45.27 -22.53
N ARG A 530 3.63 46.03 -22.04
CA ARG A 530 3.69 47.49 -22.14
C ARG A 530 3.61 47.92 -23.61
N GLY A 531 2.65 48.77 -23.95
CA GLY A 531 2.54 49.45 -25.24
C GLY A 531 2.18 50.92 -25.04
N ARG A 532 3.02 51.80 -25.58
CA ARG A 532 3.07 53.25 -25.40
C ARG A 532 2.47 53.96 -26.63
N GLY A 533 1.71 55.04 -26.41
CA GLY A 533 1.27 56.01 -27.42
C GLY A 533 -0.20 55.85 -27.83
N GLY A 534 -1.01 56.86 -28.05
CA GLY A 534 -0.84 58.31 -28.07
C GLY A 534 -2.03 58.93 -28.83
N ARG A 535 -2.54 60.06 -28.32
CA ARG A 535 -3.39 61.09 -28.99
C ARG A 535 -4.79 60.68 -29.51
N GLY A 536 -5.81 61.46 -29.12
CA GLY A 536 -6.96 61.71 -30.00
C GLY A 536 -8.30 62.07 -29.37
N ARG A 537 -8.41 63.32 -28.87
CA ARG A 537 -9.59 64.23 -28.87
C ARG A 537 -11.04 63.70 -28.95
N GLY A 538 -11.85 64.24 -28.02
CA GLY A 538 -13.25 64.66 -28.22
C GLY A 538 -14.27 63.75 -27.52
N GLY A 539 -15.23 64.21 -26.71
CA GLY A 539 -15.65 65.55 -26.31
C GLY A 539 -17.08 65.46 -25.76
N GLY A 540 -17.29 65.97 -24.54
CA GLY A 540 -18.61 66.32 -23.96
C GLY A 540 -19.43 65.15 -23.39
N ARG A 541 -20.33 65.34 -22.42
CA ARG A 541 -20.73 66.49 -21.60
C ARG A 541 -21.73 65.96 -20.54
N GLY A 542 -21.68 66.49 -19.32
CA GLY A 542 -22.77 66.47 -18.32
C GLY A 542 -22.84 65.22 -17.45
N GLY A 543 -23.09 65.27 -16.14
CA GLY A 543 -23.45 66.35 -15.23
C GLY A 543 -24.10 65.75 -13.97
N GLY A 544 -23.88 66.37 -12.80
CA GLY A 544 -24.57 66.09 -11.51
C GLY A 544 -24.01 64.89 -10.74
N SER A 545 -23.30 64.99 -9.61
CA SER A 545 -23.45 65.78 -8.38
C SER A 545 -24.62 65.36 -7.48
N ARG A 546 -24.23 64.95 -6.26
CA ARG A 546 -24.96 64.81 -4.98
C ARG A 546 -25.63 63.47 -4.67
N GLY A 547 -25.32 62.96 -3.47
CA GLY A 547 -26.15 61.97 -2.80
C GLY A 547 -25.48 61.20 -1.67
N SER A 548 -24.97 61.89 -0.64
CA SER A 548 -24.53 61.29 0.62
C SER A 548 -25.70 60.77 1.46
N GLY A 549 -25.50 59.64 2.16
CA GLY A 549 -25.89 59.49 3.56
C GLY A 549 -27.24 58.85 3.91
N ALA A 550 -27.17 57.73 4.65
CA ALA A 550 -28.05 57.34 5.77
C ALA A 550 -27.29 56.21 6.52
N GLY A 551 -27.04 56.21 7.84
CA GLY A 551 -27.96 56.42 8.97
C GLY A 551 -28.79 55.13 9.14
N SER A 552 -28.93 54.39 10.25
CA SER A 552 -28.83 54.60 11.71
C SER A 552 -28.75 53.20 12.35
N LYS A 553 -27.89 52.91 13.35
CA LYS A 553 -28.14 52.94 14.81
C LYS A 553 -29.45 52.29 15.31
N ARG A 554 -29.28 51.28 16.20
CA ARG A 554 -29.93 51.00 17.51
C ARG A 554 -31.49 50.99 17.53
N SER A 555 -32.23 50.12 18.22
CA SER A 555 -32.05 49.58 19.58
C SER A 555 -33.34 48.82 19.99
N VAL A 556 -33.23 47.99 21.05
CA VAL A 556 -34.20 47.86 22.18
C VAL A 556 -35.41 46.92 22.03
N SER A 557 -35.27 45.78 22.73
CA SER A 557 -36.14 45.16 23.77
C SER A 557 -37.67 45.15 23.67
N GLY A 558 -38.23 44.01 24.10
CA GLY A 558 -39.59 43.84 24.64
C GLY A 558 -40.10 42.44 24.29
N SER A 559 -39.98 41.43 25.17
CA SER A 559 -40.85 41.14 26.33
C SER A 559 -42.20 40.52 25.94
N GLN A 560 -42.55 39.47 26.71
CA GLN A 560 -43.85 38.81 26.90
C GLN A 560 -44.29 37.80 25.82
N ASP A 561 -44.37 36.51 26.12
CA ASP A 561 -45.24 35.79 27.10
C ASP A 561 -46.52 35.28 26.42
N ARG A 562 -46.95 34.07 26.85
CA ARG A 562 -48.11 33.26 26.44
C ARG A 562 -47.89 32.44 25.16
N GLY A 563 -48.15 31.14 25.12
CA GLY A 563 -48.74 30.23 26.08
C GLY A 563 -49.32 29.03 25.34
N ARG A 564 -49.44 27.91 26.06
CA ARG A 564 -50.38 26.79 25.84
C ARG A 564 -50.44 26.12 24.45
N GLY A 565 -50.18 24.81 24.48
CA GLY A 565 -51.30 23.89 24.28
C GLY A 565 -51.06 22.63 23.44
N SER A 566 -51.16 21.50 24.12
CA SER A 566 -51.75 20.22 23.67
C SER A 566 -50.96 19.36 22.67
N LYS A 567 -50.48 18.17 23.04
CA LYS A 567 -51.20 16.88 23.23
C LYS A 567 -51.88 16.33 21.96
N ARG A 568 -51.28 15.24 21.44
CA ARG A 568 -51.82 13.93 21.00
C ARG A 568 -51.04 13.46 19.76
N ALA A 569 -50.26 12.39 19.84
CA ALA A 569 -50.69 10.99 19.78
C ALA A 569 -51.30 10.62 18.42
N ARG A 570 -50.47 10.09 17.52
CA ARG A 570 -50.58 8.73 16.99
C ARG A 570 -49.24 8.27 16.46
#